data_AF-A0A535KRF7-F1
#
_entry.id   AF-A0A535KRF7-F1
#
_cell.length_a   1.000
_cell.length_b   1.000
_cell.length_c   1.000
_cell.angle_alpha   90.00
_cell.angle_beta   90.00
_cell.angle_gamma   90.00
#
_symmetry.space_group_name_H-M   'P 1'
#
loop_
_entity.id
_entity.type
_entity.pdbx_description
1 polymer ?
#
loop_
_entity_poly.entity_id
_entity_poly.type
_entity_poly.pdbx_seq_one_letter_code
_entity_poly.pdbx_strand_id
1 'polypeptide(L)'
;MSFQICIKTEKSLQQLTTEIRNLFSLPPFRQNSFAGETYCQFEMLGTLILIHRAEEEDRDPEVMSYPYCFDLQMAFADHELDTDDMEYRLQPYYAHLLSFQLGVDTAHHEKQKVANKWHIRYRFYSKNRKWNGAVLYGEPGWEPAVIEASPSMWRTMHPVF
;
A
#
# COMPACT_ATOMS: atom_id res chain seq x y z
N MET A 1 -5.31 11.84 6.62
CA MET A 1 -5.84 10.52 6.21
C MET A 1 -4.64 9.65 5.98
N SER A 2 -4.48 8.54 6.71
CA SER A 2 -3.24 7.77 6.64
C SER A 2 -3.12 6.99 5.33
N PHE A 3 -2.06 7.25 4.57
CA PHE A 3 -1.64 6.42 3.45
C PHE A 3 -1.38 4.99 3.95
N GLN A 4 -2.06 4.00 3.35
CA GLN A 4 -1.82 2.59 3.65
C GLN A 4 -2.03 1.71 2.42
N ILE A 5 -1.09 0.81 2.16
CA ILE A 5 -1.19 -0.22 1.12
C ILE A 5 -1.12 -1.57 1.81
N CYS A 6 -2.19 -2.37 1.67
CA CYS A 6 -2.20 -3.76 2.11
C CYS A 6 -1.44 -4.60 1.07
N ILE A 7 -0.61 -5.55 1.53
CA ILE A 7 0.27 -6.36 0.69
C ILE A 7 0.03 -7.83 0.98
N LYS A 8 -0.20 -8.59 -0.10
CA LYS A 8 -0.29 -10.05 -0.10
C LYS A 8 0.91 -10.66 -0.80
N THR A 9 1.64 -11.48 -0.06
CA THR A 9 2.85 -12.16 -0.52
C THR A 9 3.23 -13.32 0.40
N GLU A 10 3.92 -14.31 -0.14
CA GLU A 10 4.54 -15.42 0.62
C GLU A 10 5.89 -15.03 1.24
N LYS A 11 6.40 -13.83 0.93
CA LYS A 11 7.68 -13.34 1.46
C LYS A 11 7.59 -13.12 2.98
N SER A 12 8.72 -13.33 3.66
CA SER A 12 8.84 -12.92 5.05
C SER A 12 8.85 -11.39 5.17
N LEU A 13 8.51 -10.86 6.34
CA LEU A 13 8.58 -9.41 6.62
C LEU A 13 9.96 -8.85 6.26
N GLN A 14 11.03 -9.52 6.71
CA GLN A 14 12.40 -9.08 6.46
C GLN A 14 12.77 -9.06 4.97
N GLN A 15 12.32 -10.06 4.19
CA GLN A 15 12.53 -10.10 2.74
C GLN A 15 11.77 -8.96 2.05
N LEU A 16 10.48 -8.80 2.35
CA LEU A 16 9.64 -7.73 1.81
C LEU A 16 10.23 -6.35 2.11
N THR A 17 10.60 -6.10 3.36
CA THR A 17 11.23 -4.84 3.80
C THR A 17 12.56 -4.59 3.09
N THR A 18 13.40 -5.61 2.93
CA THR A 18 14.69 -5.49 2.24
C THR A 18 14.50 -5.12 0.77
N GLU A 19 13.52 -5.74 0.10
CA GLU A 19 13.21 -5.41 -1.28
C GLU A 19 12.63 -4.00 -1.44
N ILE A 20 11.72 -3.60 -0.55
CA ILE A 20 11.18 -2.23 -0.52
C ILE A 20 12.29 -1.20 -0.29
N ARG A 21 13.22 -1.49 0.64
CA ARG A 21 14.41 -0.66 0.86
C ARG A 21 15.20 -0.48 -0.42
N ASN A 22 15.48 -1.57 -1.12
CA ASN A 22 16.27 -1.53 -2.36
C ASN A 22 15.52 -0.80 -3.48
N LEU A 23 14.21 -1.01 -3.61
CA LEU A 23 13.37 -0.35 -4.61
C LEU A 23 13.38 1.17 -4.47
N PHE A 24 13.21 1.67 -3.25
CA PHE A 24 13.14 3.11 -2.97
C PHE A 24 14.49 3.72 -2.56
N SER A 25 15.57 2.94 -2.57
CA SER A 25 16.89 3.36 -2.07
C SER A 25 16.83 3.93 -0.64
N LEU A 26 16.04 3.32 0.24
CA LEU A 26 15.85 3.76 1.62
C LEU A 26 17.09 3.47 2.48
N PRO A 27 17.27 4.20 3.60
CA PRO A 27 18.28 3.85 4.59
C PRO A 27 18.06 2.44 5.18
N PRO A 28 19.02 1.91 5.96
CA PRO A 28 18.79 0.71 6.75
C PRO A 28 17.55 0.85 7.65
N PHE A 29 16.69 -0.17 7.68
CA PHE A 29 15.53 -0.18 8.57
C PHE A 29 15.92 -0.58 9.99
N ARG A 30 15.10 -0.11 10.94
CA ARG A 30 15.06 -0.66 12.30
C ARG A 30 13.96 -1.71 12.37
N GLN A 31 14.24 -2.83 13.03
CA GLN A 31 13.23 -3.83 13.35
C GLN A 31 12.85 -3.64 14.82
N ASN A 32 11.58 -3.35 15.06
CA ASN A 32 11.02 -3.06 16.37
C ASN A 32 9.84 -4.01 16.65
N SER A 33 9.37 -4.01 17.89
CA SER A 33 8.18 -4.74 18.30
C SER A 33 7.27 -3.86 19.14
N PHE A 34 5.96 -3.91 18.89
CA PHE A 34 4.93 -3.26 19.71
C PHE A 34 3.81 -4.25 19.96
N ALA A 35 3.34 -4.36 21.21
CA ALA A 35 2.32 -5.33 21.63
C ALA A 35 2.63 -6.80 21.24
N GLY A 36 3.91 -7.16 21.04
CA GLY A 36 4.33 -8.50 20.61
C GLY A 36 4.46 -8.67 19.09
N GLU A 37 3.92 -7.73 18.30
CA GLU A 37 4.00 -7.74 16.85
C GLU A 37 5.25 -7.02 16.34
N THR A 38 5.90 -7.61 15.35
CA THR A 38 7.14 -7.08 14.76
C THR A 38 6.82 -6.17 13.59
N TYR A 39 7.50 -5.02 13.52
CA TYR A 39 7.45 -4.11 12.38
C TYR A 39 8.85 -3.64 11.98
N CYS A 40 8.97 -3.20 10.73
CA CYS A 40 10.16 -2.56 10.20
C CYS A 40 9.88 -1.10 9.91
N GLN A 41 10.81 -0.23 10.28
CA GLN A 41 10.68 1.21 10.20
C GLN A 41 11.84 1.82 9.41
N PHE A 42 11.51 2.74 8.52
CA PHE A 42 12.46 3.67 7.90
C PHE A 42 12.09 5.09 8.29
N GLU A 43 13.10 5.91 8.59
CA GLU A 43 12.94 7.32 8.90
C GLU A 43 13.93 8.11 8.08
N MET A 44 13.45 9.04 7.26
CA MET A 44 14.27 9.91 6.43
C MET A 44 13.55 11.21 6.07
N LEU A 45 14.23 12.35 6.21
CA LEU A 45 13.74 13.66 5.69
C LEU A 45 12.28 13.98 6.05
N GLY A 46 11.87 13.75 7.30
CA GLY A 46 10.48 13.97 7.73
C GLY A 46 9.47 12.94 7.20
N THR A 47 9.94 11.85 6.60
CA THR A 47 9.12 10.72 6.14
C THR A 47 9.36 9.52 7.04
N LEU A 48 8.27 8.93 7.51
CA LEU A 48 8.23 7.66 8.23
C LEU A 48 7.57 6.61 7.33
N ILE A 49 8.25 5.49 7.10
CA ILE A 49 7.68 4.33 6.43
C ILE A 49 7.63 3.18 7.42
N LEU A 50 6.46 2.55 7.55
CA LEU A 50 6.25 1.37 8.37
C LEU A 50 5.87 0.20 7.48
N ILE A 51 6.48 -0.95 7.73
CA ILE A 51 6.07 -2.23 7.16
C ILE A 51 5.81 -3.17 8.31
N HIS A 52 4.57 -3.60 8.46
CA HIS A 52 4.16 -4.40 9.60
C HIS A 52 3.12 -5.44 9.18
N ARG A 53 2.87 -6.41 10.05
CA ARG A 53 1.70 -7.29 9.91
C ARG A 53 0.47 -6.56 10.39
N ALA A 54 -0.63 -6.64 9.66
CA ALA A 54 -1.94 -6.26 10.18
C ALA A 54 -2.49 -7.42 11.02
N GLU A 55 -3.05 -7.19 12.19
CA GLU A 55 -3.72 -8.27 12.92
C GLU A 55 -4.96 -8.75 12.15
N GLU A 56 -5.26 -10.05 12.18
CA GLU A 56 -6.38 -10.59 11.41
C GLU A 56 -7.73 -10.00 11.86
N GLU A 57 -7.86 -9.69 13.15
CA GLU A 57 -9.07 -9.10 13.76
C GLU A 57 -9.28 -7.62 13.35
N ASP A 58 -8.21 -6.92 13.01
CA ASP A 58 -8.23 -5.50 12.60
C ASP A 58 -8.38 -5.32 11.08
N ARG A 59 -8.27 -6.40 10.30
CA ARG A 59 -8.34 -6.32 8.85
C ARG A 59 -9.78 -6.14 8.39
N ASP A 60 -9.94 -5.22 7.45
CA ASP A 60 -11.16 -5.11 6.68
C ASP A 60 -11.45 -6.42 5.91
N PRO A 61 -12.72 -6.85 5.79
CA PRO A 61 -13.09 -8.11 5.15
C PRO A 61 -12.50 -8.29 3.73
N GLU A 62 -12.37 -7.19 3.00
CA GLU A 62 -11.83 -7.15 1.63
C GLU A 62 -10.34 -7.52 1.53
N VAL A 63 -9.59 -7.31 2.61
CA VAL A 63 -8.13 -7.46 2.65
C VAL A 63 -7.66 -8.46 3.72
N MET A 64 -8.54 -9.32 4.22
CA MET A 64 -8.19 -10.39 5.17
C MET A 64 -6.99 -11.23 4.73
N SER A 65 -6.87 -11.50 3.42
CA SER A 65 -5.74 -12.27 2.86
C SER A 65 -4.46 -11.47 2.59
N TYR A 66 -4.39 -10.21 3.01
CA TYR A 66 -3.23 -9.32 2.84
C TYR A 66 -2.52 -9.15 4.19
N PRO A 67 -1.52 -10.01 4.50
CA PRO A 67 -0.94 -10.07 5.84
C PRO A 67 -0.11 -8.86 6.25
N TYR A 68 0.38 -8.06 5.30
CA TYR A 68 1.25 -6.92 5.59
C TYR A 68 0.62 -5.59 5.19
N CYS A 69 1.02 -4.53 5.88
CA CYS A 69 0.73 -3.15 5.52
C CYS A 69 2.03 -2.41 5.25
N PHE A 70 1.99 -1.53 4.25
CA PHE A 70 2.97 -0.48 3.99
C PHE A 70 2.29 0.86 4.28
N ASP A 71 2.76 1.55 5.30
CA ASP A 71 2.30 2.89 5.65
C ASP A 71 3.38 3.91 5.32
N LEU A 72 2.94 5.07 4.84
CA LEU A 72 3.78 6.21 4.55
C LEU A 72 3.21 7.40 5.32
N GLN A 73 4.03 8.06 6.12
CA GLN A 73 3.63 9.27 6.81
C GLN A 73 4.65 10.35 6.51
N MET A 74 4.19 11.48 5.98
CA MET A 74 5.04 12.65 5.77
C MET A 74 4.80 13.63 6.91
N ALA A 75 5.66 13.59 7.91
CA ALA A 75 5.69 14.54 9.01
C ALA A 75 6.65 15.69 8.67
N PHE A 76 6.16 16.71 7.98
CA PHE A 76 6.83 18.02 7.93
C PHE A 76 6.51 18.81 9.22
N ALA A 77 6.91 18.23 10.36
CA ALA A 77 6.54 18.72 11.70
C ALA A 77 6.96 20.18 11.94
N ASP A 78 8.01 20.66 11.27
CA ASP A 78 8.53 22.02 11.44
C ASP A 78 7.78 23.09 10.62
N HIS A 79 6.86 22.70 9.73
CA HIS A 79 6.27 23.63 8.74
C HIS A 79 4.73 23.61 8.64
N GLU A 80 4.01 22.86 9.49
CA GLU A 80 2.53 22.77 9.48
C GLU A 80 1.94 22.48 8.08
N LEU A 81 2.67 21.77 7.23
CA LEU A 81 2.19 21.40 5.90
C LEU A 81 1.18 20.26 6.02
N ASP A 82 -0.07 20.52 5.64
CA ASP A 82 -1.10 19.49 5.48
C ASP A 82 -0.78 18.63 4.25
N THR A 83 -0.31 17.40 4.47
CA THR A 83 0.08 16.45 3.42
C THR A 83 -1.00 15.42 3.08
N ASP A 84 -2.16 15.48 3.73
CA ASP A 84 -3.17 14.42 3.66
C ASP A 84 -3.67 14.13 2.22
N ASP A 85 -3.97 15.17 1.44
CA ASP A 85 -4.47 15.02 0.06
C ASP A 85 -3.38 14.46 -0.87
N MET A 86 -2.14 14.89 -0.68
CA MET A 86 -1.01 14.38 -1.47
C MET A 86 -0.76 12.91 -1.16
N GLU A 87 -0.70 12.53 0.12
CA GLU A 87 -0.57 11.15 0.56
C GLU A 87 -1.67 10.28 -0.06
N TYR A 88 -2.93 10.70 0.06
CA TYR A 88 -4.06 9.98 -0.51
C TYR A 88 -3.95 9.78 -2.03
N ARG A 89 -3.50 10.80 -2.77
CA ARG A 89 -3.33 10.70 -4.24
C ARG A 89 -2.15 9.85 -4.68
N LEU A 90 -1.13 9.71 -3.83
CA LEU A 90 0.06 8.90 -4.14
C LEU A 90 -0.18 7.41 -3.88
N GLN A 91 -1.12 7.06 -3.01
CA GLN A 91 -1.41 5.68 -2.62
C GLN A 91 -1.64 4.71 -3.81
N PRO A 92 -2.43 5.04 -4.86
CA PRO A 92 -2.58 4.16 -6.02
C PRO A 92 -1.25 3.96 -6.77
N TYR A 93 -0.46 5.03 -6.93
CA TYR A 93 0.81 4.98 -7.65
C TYR A 93 1.79 4.00 -6.99
N TYR A 94 1.95 4.10 -5.67
CA TYR A 94 2.83 3.21 -4.92
C TYR A 94 2.30 1.76 -4.92
N ALA A 95 0.99 1.55 -4.86
CA ALA A 95 0.40 0.21 -4.94
C ALA A 95 0.74 -0.46 -6.29
N HIS A 96 0.55 0.26 -7.41
CA HIS A 96 0.98 -0.19 -8.72
C HIS A 96 2.47 -0.49 -8.79
N LEU A 97 3.31 0.41 -8.27
CA LEU A 97 4.76 0.28 -8.31
C LEU A 97 5.25 -0.94 -7.53
N LEU A 98 4.73 -1.14 -6.32
CA LEU A 98 5.04 -2.31 -5.48
C LEU A 98 4.61 -3.61 -6.16
N SER A 99 3.39 -3.66 -6.71
CA SER A 99 2.93 -4.84 -7.45
C SER A 99 3.80 -5.15 -8.64
N PHE A 100 4.16 -4.14 -9.44
CA PHE A 100 4.98 -4.33 -10.63
C PHE A 100 6.40 -4.77 -10.31
N GLN A 101 7.09 -4.03 -9.43
CA GLN A 101 8.52 -4.22 -9.19
C GLN A 101 8.79 -5.43 -8.29
N LEU A 102 7.97 -5.64 -7.26
CA LEU A 102 8.19 -6.71 -6.29
C LEU A 102 7.42 -7.99 -6.59
N GLY A 103 6.46 -7.95 -7.54
CA GLY A 103 5.62 -9.10 -7.88
C GLY A 103 4.70 -9.53 -6.74
N VAL A 104 4.24 -8.56 -5.94
CA VAL A 104 3.29 -8.77 -4.83
C VAL A 104 1.89 -8.32 -5.22
N ASP A 105 0.88 -8.90 -4.58
CA ASP A 105 -0.48 -8.39 -4.72
C ASP A 105 -0.65 -7.22 -3.75
N THR A 106 -1.21 -6.10 -4.22
CA THR A 106 -1.46 -4.94 -3.37
C THR A 106 -2.92 -4.55 -3.38
N ALA A 107 -3.37 -3.98 -2.28
CA ALA A 107 -4.67 -3.36 -2.17
C ALA A 107 -4.56 -2.02 -1.47
N HIS A 108 -5.39 -1.07 -1.88
CA HIS A 108 -5.49 0.21 -1.20
C HIS A 108 -6.94 0.67 -1.17
N HIS A 109 -7.28 1.50 -0.20
CA HIS A 109 -8.65 1.95 -0.04
C HIS A 109 -8.88 3.33 -0.65
N GLU A 110 -10.05 3.51 -1.23
CA GLU A 110 -10.60 4.81 -1.56
C GLU A 110 -11.66 5.17 -0.51
N LYS A 111 -11.74 6.44 -0.14
CA LYS A 111 -12.78 6.99 0.74
C LYS A 111 -13.56 8.08 0.04
N GLN A 112 -14.86 8.12 0.30
CA GLN A 112 -15.71 9.22 -0.16
C GLN A 112 -16.78 9.52 0.89
N LYS A 113 -17.23 10.78 0.94
CA LYS A 113 -18.30 11.21 1.84
C LYS A 113 -19.60 11.33 1.05
N VAL A 114 -20.60 10.52 1.40
CA VAL A 114 -21.94 10.50 0.77
C VAL A 114 -22.98 10.70 1.85
N ALA A 115 -23.87 11.68 1.69
CA ALA A 115 -24.93 11.99 2.66
C ALA A 115 -24.42 12.07 4.12
N ASN A 116 -23.30 12.76 4.32
CA ASN A 116 -22.59 12.93 5.59
C ASN A 116 -22.03 11.65 6.25
N LYS A 117 -21.96 10.54 5.52
CA LYS A 117 -21.31 9.29 5.97
C LYS A 117 -20.07 9.02 5.14
N TRP A 118 -19.04 8.49 5.79
CA TRP A 118 -17.85 8.01 5.09
C TRP A 118 -18.11 6.63 4.51
N HIS A 119 -17.72 6.44 3.26
CA HIS A 119 -17.74 5.17 2.55
C HIS A 119 -16.34 4.79 2.14
N ILE A 120 -16.06 3.50 2.12
CA ILE A 120 -14.78 2.92 1.74
C ILE A 120 -14.99 1.84 0.68
N ARG A 121 -14.04 1.70 -0.23
CA ARG A 121 -13.87 0.52 -1.10
C ARG A 121 -12.39 0.24 -1.29
N TYR A 122 -12.07 -0.98 -1.68
CA TYR A 122 -10.70 -1.39 -2.01
C TYR A 122 -10.49 -1.55 -3.51
N ARG A 123 -9.32 -1.15 -3.95
CA ARG A 123 -8.74 -1.41 -5.28
C ARG A 123 -7.66 -2.46 -5.13
N PHE A 124 -7.52 -3.33 -6.12
CA PHE A 124 -6.62 -4.47 -6.07
C PHE A 124 -5.73 -4.53 -7.31
N TYR A 125 -4.45 -4.75 -7.08
CA TYR A 125 -3.44 -4.80 -8.12
C TYR A 125 -2.57 -6.04 -8.00
N SER A 126 -2.21 -6.61 -9.14
CA SER A 126 -1.29 -7.74 -9.24
C SER A 126 -0.41 -7.58 -10.47
N LYS A 127 0.79 -8.17 -10.44
CA LYS A 127 1.69 -8.14 -11.60
C LYS A 127 1.11 -8.97 -12.75
N ASN A 128 1.04 -8.39 -13.95
CA ASN A 128 0.65 -9.15 -15.13
C ASN A 128 1.80 -10.08 -15.56
N ARG A 129 1.60 -11.40 -15.42
CA ARG A 129 2.60 -12.41 -15.83
C ARG A 129 2.80 -12.50 -17.34
N LYS A 130 1.84 -12.00 -18.13
CA LYS A 130 1.92 -11.96 -19.59
C LYS A 130 2.57 -10.69 -20.12
N TRP A 131 2.83 -9.71 -19.26
CA TRP A 131 3.44 -8.46 -19.68
C TRP A 131 4.83 -8.69 -20.27
N ASN A 132 5.02 -8.16 -21.48
CA ASN A 132 6.28 -8.22 -22.20
C ASN A 132 6.79 -6.79 -22.43
N GLY A 133 7.87 -6.43 -21.75
CA GLY A 133 8.49 -5.11 -21.88
C GLY A 133 9.09 -4.79 -23.25
N ALA A 134 9.15 -5.77 -24.17
CA ALA A 134 9.55 -5.55 -25.56
C ALA A 134 8.40 -5.07 -26.46
N VAL A 135 7.14 -5.21 -26.03
CA VAL A 135 5.96 -4.75 -26.79
C VAL A 135 5.57 -3.36 -26.32
N LEU A 136 5.60 -2.39 -27.22
CA LEU A 136 5.34 -0.99 -26.89
C LEU A 136 3.84 -0.70 -26.77
N TYR A 137 3.53 0.39 -26.08
CA TYR A 137 2.15 0.85 -25.92
C TYR A 137 1.48 1.07 -27.29
N GLY A 138 0.34 0.39 -27.50
CA GLY A 138 -0.43 0.47 -28.74
C GLY A 138 -0.05 -0.57 -29.80
N GLU A 139 1.00 -1.36 -29.60
CA GLU A 139 1.34 -2.45 -30.50
C GLU A 139 0.40 -3.66 -30.32
N PRO A 140 0.21 -4.49 -31.38
CA PRO A 140 -0.55 -5.73 -31.26
C PRO A 140 0.02 -6.63 -30.16
N GLY A 141 -0.84 -7.06 -29.24
CA GLY A 141 -0.44 -7.89 -28.10
C GLY A 141 0.07 -7.09 -26.90
N TRP A 142 0.04 -5.75 -26.94
CA TRP A 142 0.31 -4.95 -25.75
C TRP A 142 -0.72 -5.22 -24.65
N GLU A 143 -0.23 -5.45 -23.43
CA GLU A 143 -1.03 -5.60 -22.22
C GLU A 143 -0.43 -4.71 -21.11
N PRO A 144 -1.20 -4.27 -20.11
CA PRO A 144 -0.67 -3.50 -18.98
C PRO A 144 0.24 -4.37 -18.11
N ALA A 145 1.25 -3.74 -17.50
CA ALA A 145 2.20 -4.41 -16.61
C ALA A 145 1.61 -4.84 -15.26
N VAL A 146 0.52 -4.19 -14.86
CA VAL A 146 -0.24 -4.44 -13.64
C VAL A 146 -1.69 -4.67 -14.03
N ILE A 147 -2.27 -5.74 -13.51
CA ILE A 147 -3.70 -6.05 -13.66
C ILE A 147 -4.43 -5.40 -12.49
N GLU A 148 -5.46 -4.61 -12.81
CA GLU A 148 -6.43 -4.15 -11.83
C GLU A 148 -7.61 -5.13 -11.81
N ALA A 149 -7.88 -5.72 -10.64
CA ALA A 149 -9.09 -6.52 -10.46
C ALA A 149 -10.30 -5.61 -10.17
N SER A 150 -11.52 -6.16 -10.29
CA SER A 150 -12.72 -5.40 -9.96
C SER A 150 -12.62 -4.85 -8.53
N PRO A 151 -12.92 -3.55 -8.32
CA PRO A 151 -12.91 -2.97 -6.98
C PRO A 151 -13.96 -3.64 -6.10
N SER A 152 -13.76 -3.56 -4.78
CA SER A 152 -14.80 -3.95 -3.84
C SER A 152 -16.01 -3.01 -3.93
N MET A 153 -17.15 -3.49 -3.42
CA MET A 153 -18.34 -2.66 -3.29
C MET A 153 -18.09 -1.54 -2.28
N TRP A 154 -18.63 -0.36 -2.55
CA TRP A 154 -18.66 0.70 -1.55
C TRP A 154 -19.44 0.25 -0.33
N ARG A 155 -18.82 0.32 0.85
CA ARG A 155 -19.50 0.11 2.12
C ARG A 155 -19.36 1.33 3.01
N THR A 156 -20.34 1.53 3.89
CA THR A 156 -20.28 2.59 4.90
C THR A 156 -19.20 2.23 5.91
N MET A 157 -18.32 3.17 6.24
CA MET A 157 -17.45 3.04 7.40
C MET A 157 -18.29 3.23 8.66
N HIS A 158 -18.32 2.21 9.52
CA HIS A 158 -18.79 2.40 10.87
C HIS A 158 -17.73 3.21 11.64
N PRO A 159 -18.14 4.15 12.51
CA PRO A 159 -17.18 4.86 13.35
C PRO A 159 -16.37 3.83 14.14
N VAL A 160 -15.05 3.96 14.05
CA VAL A 160 -14.14 3.26 14.96
C VAL A 160 -14.31 3.99 16.29
N PHE A 161 -14.93 3.33 17.27
CA PHE A 161 -15.22 3.88 18.60
C PHE A 161 -13.98 3.84 19.48
#